data_AF-A0A951EZU2-F1
#
_entry.id   AF-A0A951EZU2-F1
#
_cell.length_a   1.000
_cell.length_b   1.000
_cell.length_c   1.000
_cell.angle_alpha   90.00
_cell.angle_beta   90.00
_cell.angle_gamma   90.00
#
_symmetry.space_group_name_H-M   'P 1'
#
loop_
_entity.id
_entity.type
_entity.pdbx_description
1 polymer ?
#
loop_
_entity_poly.entity_id
_entity_poly.type
_entity_poly.pdbx_seq_one_letter_code
_entity_poly.pdbx_strand_id
1 'polypeptide(L)'
;MTRITVLVLMVSAAFCAQAQNGSAPATQTTPPWAYAVNPPPVPGAQQPAPDNSPKHLPGTDVTFTIAQTRDGFNPPDWYPSQHPPMPEVVAHGRKPDVRACGFCHLPNGQGRPENAGLAGLP
;
A
#
# COMPACT_ATOMS: atom_id res chain seq x y z
N MET A 1 -47.79 -51.30 2.74
CA MET A 1 -46.74 -50.41 2.21
C MET A 1 -46.94 -48.92 2.55
N THR A 2 -48.02 -48.55 3.26
CA THR A 2 -48.32 -47.15 3.65
C THR A 2 -47.71 -46.71 4.99
N ARG A 3 -47.05 -47.62 5.71
CA ARG A 3 -46.47 -47.36 7.05
C ARG A 3 -44.96 -47.03 7.04
N ILE A 4 -44.28 -47.21 5.91
CA ILE A 4 -42.84 -46.92 5.78
C ILE A 4 -42.60 -45.48 5.29
N THR A 5 -43.55 -44.90 4.56
CA THR A 5 -43.42 -43.54 3.98
C THR A 5 -43.53 -42.42 5.02
N VAL A 6 -44.20 -42.65 6.16
CA VAL A 6 -44.39 -41.61 7.19
C VAL A 6 -43.13 -41.39 8.03
N LEU A 7 -42.28 -42.41 8.19
CA LEU A 7 -41.07 -42.30 9.01
C LEU A 7 -39.92 -41.57 8.31
N VAL A 8 -39.89 -41.54 6.97
CA VAL A 8 -38.84 -40.85 6.20
C VAL A 8 -39.04 -39.33 6.20
N LEU A 9 -40.29 -38.86 6.26
CA LEU A 9 -40.61 -37.42 6.23
C LEU A 9 -40.35 -36.69 7.56
N MET A 10 -40.27 -37.40 8.69
CA MET A 10 -39.99 -36.77 10.00
C MET A 10 -38.49 -36.57 10.30
N VAL A 11 -37.58 -37.21 9.56
CA VAL A 11 -36.13 -37.04 9.78
C VAL A 11 -35.55 -35.87 8.97
N SER A 12 -36.21 -35.43 7.88
CA SER A 12 -35.74 -34.32 7.04
C SER A 12 -36.01 -32.93 7.61
N ALA A 13 -36.99 -32.78 8.51
CA ALA A 13 -37.32 -31.49 9.12
C ALA A 13 -36.36 -31.10 10.27
N ALA A 14 -35.69 -32.07 10.89
CA ALA A 14 -34.74 -31.80 11.98
C ALA A 14 -33.36 -31.31 11.51
N PHE A 15 -32.99 -31.59 10.26
CA PHE A 15 -31.67 -31.19 9.71
C PHE A 15 -31.62 -29.73 9.19
N CYS A 16 -32.76 -29.09 8.94
CA CYS A 16 -32.78 -27.70 8.46
C CYS A 16 -32.72 -26.65 9.58
N ALA A 17 -32.84 -27.03 10.85
CA ALA A 17 -32.95 -26.08 11.96
C ALA A 17 -31.61 -25.70 12.64
N GLN A 18 -30.46 -26.24 12.22
CA GLN A 18 -29.17 -25.98 12.89
C GLN A 18 -28.28 -24.93 12.23
N ALA A 19 -28.70 -24.29 11.13
CA ALA A 19 -27.82 -23.42 10.36
C ALA A 19 -28.17 -21.92 10.46
N GLN A 20 -28.52 -21.40 11.64
CA GLN A 20 -28.62 -19.95 11.85
C GLN A 20 -28.15 -19.50 13.25
N ASN A 21 -27.10 -20.11 13.79
CA ASN A 21 -26.27 -19.41 14.77
C ASN A 21 -25.25 -18.54 14.00
N GLY A 22 -25.76 -17.54 13.29
CA GLY A 22 -24.91 -16.48 12.77
C GLY A 22 -24.36 -15.70 13.97
N SER A 23 -23.09 -15.92 14.28
CA SER A 23 -22.35 -15.08 15.20
C SER A 23 -22.59 -13.62 14.83
N ALA A 24 -23.03 -12.79 15.78
CA ALA A 24 -23.10 -11.36 15.56
C ALA A 24 -21.74 -10.89 15.00
N PRO A 25 -21.69 -9.97 14.01
CA PRO A 25 -20.44 -9.46 13.51
C PRO A 25 -19.65 -8.93 14.71
N ALA A 26 -18.49 -9.53 14.97
CA ALA A 26 -17.60 -9.05 16.02
C ALA A 26 -17.32 -7.58 15.72
N THR A 27 -17.46 -6.71 16.72
CA THR A 27 -17.06 -5.31 16.62
C THR A 27 -15.56 -5.30 16.28
N GLN A 28 -15.22 -5.05 15.01
CA GLN A 28 -13.83 -4.94 14.60
C GLN A 28 -13.29 -3.63 15.15
N THR A 29 -12.70 -3.68 16.34
CA THR A 29 -11.84 -2.59 16.82
C THR A 29 -10.53 -2.71 16.06
N THR A 30 -10.18 -1.68 15.28
CA THR A 30 -8.88 -1.61 14.61
C THR A 30 -7.78 -1.75 15.67
N PRO A 31 -6.94 -2.80 15.60
CA PRO A 31 -5.94 -3.01 16.63
C PRO A 31 -4.92 -1.86 16.61
N PRO A 32 -4.61 -1.23 17.75
CA PRO A 32 -3.72 -0.06 17.80
C PRO A 32 -2.28 -0.39 17.39
N TRP A 33 -1.88 -1.68 17.40
CA TRP A 33 -0.57 -2.12 16.90
C TRP A 33 -0.49 -2.15 15.38
N ALA A 34 -1.62 -2.21 14.67
CA ALA A 34 -1.65 -2.31 13.21
C ALA A 34 -1.62 -0.96 12.50
N TYR A 35 -1.91 0.13 13.21
CA TYR A 35 -2.01 1.46 12.63
C TYR A 35 -1.15 2.45 13.41
N ALA A 36 -0.22 3.11 12.73
CA ALA A 36 0.48 4.26 13.29
C ALA A 36 -0.52 5.43 13.39
N VAL A 37 -0.99 5.73 14.59
CA VAL A 37 -1.80 6.91 14.86
C VAL A 37 -0.83 8.07 15.08
N ASN A 38 -0.85 9.07 14.19
CA ASN A 38 -0.11 10.30 14.43
C ASN A 38 -0.63 10.94 15.73
N PRO A 39 0.25 11.31 16.67
CA PRO A 39 -0.20 12.02 17.86
C PRO A 39 -0.89 13.33 17.46
N PRO A 40 -1.87 13.80 18.27
CA PRO A 40 -2.50 15.09 18.02
C PRO A 40 -1.44 16.19 17.92
N PRO A 41 -1.62 17.19 17.05
CA PRO A 41 -0.70 18.31 16.95
C PRO A 41 -0.51 18.98 18.32
N VAL A 42 0.73 19.19 18.73
CA VAL A 42 1.05 19.93 19.94
C VAL A 42 0.90 21.43 19.64
N PRO A 43 0.01 22.18 20.32
CA PRO A 43 -0.15 23.61 20.07
C PRO A 43 1.18 24.36 20.24
N GLY A 44 1.55 25.16 19.26
CA GLY A 44 2.80 25.94 19.27
C GLY A 44 4.06 25.15 18.95
N ALA A 45 3.98 23.84 18.67
CA ALA A 45 5.13 23.09 18.19
C ALA A 45 5.60 23.63 16.83
N GLN A 46 6.87 23.97 16.73
CA GLN A 46 7.50 24.37 15.49
C GLN A 46 7.98 23.12 14.74
N GLN A 47 7.74 23.08 13.44
CA GLN A 47 8.33 22.05 12.60
C GLN A 47 9.85 22.22 12.59
N PRO A 48 10.63 21.12 12.68
CA PRO A 48 12.07 21.20 12.50
C PRO A 48 12.42 21.86 11.17
N ALA A 49 13.52 22.59 11.13
CA ALA A 49 14.05 23.12 9.89
C ALA A 49 14.29 21.97 8.89
N PRO A 50 14.05 22.18 7.58
CA PRO A 50 14.33 21.16 6.58
C PRO A 50 15.79 20.73 6.61
N ASP A 51 16.03 19.41 6.60
CA ASP A 51 17.36 18.85 6.43
C ASP A 51 17.76 18.92 4.95
N ASN A 52 18.75 19.77 4.67
CA ASN A 52 19.31 19.98 3.33
C ASN A 52 20.65 19.25 3.13
N SER A 53 21.06 18.38 4.07
CA SER A 53 22.30 17.62 3.90
C SER A 53 22.18 16.60 2.76
N PRO A 54 23.24 16.39 1.97
CA PRO A 54 23.25 15.38 0.91
C PRO A 54 23.17 13.98 1.53
N LYS A 55 22.34 13.12 0.93
CA LYS A 55 22.20 11.70 1.26
C LYS A 55 22.82 10.88 0.14
N HIS A 56 23.41 9.76 0.52
CA HIS A 56 24.17 8.86 -0.36
C HIS A 56 23.80 7.41 -0.07
N LEU A 57 23.86 6.56 -1.09
CA LEU A 57 23.64 5.12 -0.97
C LEU A 57 24.90 4.35 -1.40
N PRO A 58 25.16 3.16 -0.83
CA PRO A 58 26.27 2.32 -1.28
C PRO A 58 26.17 1.96 -2.77
N GLY A 59 27.31 1.97 -3.47
CA GLY A 59 27.42 1.49 -4.86
C GLY A 59 26.98 2.48 -5.95
N THR A 60 26.79 3.76 -5.61
CA THR A 60 26.54 4.86 -6.56
C THR A 60 27.38 6.07 -6.13
N ASP A 61 27.63 7.03 -7.02
CA ASP A 61 28.26 8.32 -6.68
C ASP A 61 27.23 9.46 -6.61
N VAL A 62 25.95 9.15 -6.82
CA VAL A 62 24.87 10.14 -6.81
C VAL A 62 24.50 10.52 -5.38
N THR A 63 24.21 11.80 -5.17
CA THR A 63 23.69 12.30 -3.89
C THR A 63 22.42 13.11 -4.08
N PHE A 64 21.50 13.01 -3.12
CA PHE A 64 20.27 13.80 -3.10
C PHE A 64 19.97 14.32 -1.70
N THR A 65 19.43 15.52 -1.62
CA THR A 65 18.78 16.03 -0.41
C THR A 65 17.38 15.44 -0.24
N ILE A 66 16.80 15.52 0.96
CA ILE A 66 15.42 15.09 1.19
C ILE A 66 14.40 15.87 0.35
N ALA A 67 14.70 17.14 0.01
CA ALA A 67 13.85 17.92 -0.88
C ALA A 67 13.84 17.35 -2.31
N GLN A 68 15.02 16.99 -2.84
CA GLN A 68 15.16 16.42 -4.18
C GLN A 68 14.48 15.06 -4.31
N THR A 69 14.55 14.21 -3.28
CA THR A 69 13.87 12.89 -3.33
C THR A 69 12.34 12.99 -3.35
N ARG A 70 11.80 14.15 -2.99
CA ARG A 70 10.36 14.45 -2.96
C ARG A 70 9.88 15.25 -4.17
N ASP A 71 10.77 15.62 -5.09
CA ASP A 71 10.40 16.32 -6.30
C ASP A 71 9.63 15.39 -7.26
N GLY A 72 8.34 15.68 -7.45
CA GLY A 72 7.46 14.92 -8.33
C GLY A 72 7.78 15.02 -9.83
N PHE A 73 8.70 15.89 -10.23
CA PHE A 73 9.14 16.09 -11.60
C PHE A 73 10.64 15.86 -11.81
N ASN A 74 11.34 15.37 -10.78
CA ASN A 74 12.74 14.98 -10.84
C ASN A 74 12.94 13.78 -9.89
N PRO A 75 12.42 12.58 -10.24
CA PRO A 75 12.49 11.43 -9.38
C PRO A 75 13.96 11.06 -9.13
N PRO A 76 14.34 10.73 -7.88
CA PRO A 76 15.72 10.42 -7.55
C PRO A 76 16.14 9.11 -8.21
N ASP A 77 16.97 9.20 -9.24
CA ASP A 77 17.63 8.07 -9.86
C ASP A 77 18.95 7.78 -9.12
N TRP A 78 18.89 6.88 -8.14
CA TRP A 78 20.03 6.50 -7.33
C TRP A 78 21.06 5.68 -8.09
N TYR A 79 20.68 5.00 -9.18
CA TYR A 79 21.55 4.08 -9.92
C TYR A 79 21.40 4.27 -11.44
N PRO A 80 21.77 5.44 -11.99
CA PRO A 80 21.56 5.79 -13.40
C PRO A 80 22.30 4.88 -14.37
N SER A 81 23.35 4.19 -13.91
CA SER A 81 24.09 3.22 -14.72
C SER A 81 23.40 1.86 -14.87
N GLN A 82 22.31 1.61 -14.13
CA GLN A 82 21.63 0.31 -14.09
C GLN A 82 20.37 0.22 -14.97
N HIS A 83 20.07 1.26 -15.76
CA HIS A 83 19.01 1.24 -16.75
C HIS A 83 19.39 2.07 -17.98
N PRO A 84 18.75 1.84 -19.15
CA PRO A 84 18.88 2.73 -20.30
C PRO A 84 18.43 4.16 -19.96
N PRO A 85 18.85 5.18 -20.73
CA PRO A 85 18.39 6.56 -20.52
C PRO A 85 16.86 6.66 -20.44
N MET A 86 16.36 7.38 -19.42
CA MET A 86 14.93 7.57 -19.25
C MET A 86 14.34 8.44 -20.37
N PRO A 87 13.18 8.07 -20.94
CA PRO A 87 12.40 8.99 -21.76
C PRO A 87 11.97 10.22 -20.95
N GLU A 88 11.75 11.34 -21.64
CA GLU A 88 11.51 12.63 -20.98
C GLU A 88 10.28 12.64 -20.06
N VAL A 89 9.18 12.01 -20.47
CA VAL A 89 7.97 11.91 -19.64
C VAL A 89 8.21 11.05 -18.38
N VAL A 90 9.16 10.12 -18.42
CA VAL A 90 9.54 9.28 -17.27
C VAL A 90 10.41 10.06 -16.29
N ALA A 91 11.35 10.87 -16.80
CA ALA A 91 12.26 11.68 -16.00
C ALA A 91 11.60 12.95 -15.43
N HIS A 92 10.80 13.66 -16.23
CA HIS A 92 10.34 15.00 -15.90
C HIS A 92 8.83 15.22 -16.02
N GLY A 93 8.12 14.29 -16.65
CA GLY A 93 6.68 14.43 -16.87
C GLY A 93 6.36 15.65 -17.75
N ARG A 94 5.26 16.33 -17.43
CA ARG A 94 4.86 17.60 -18.07
C ARG A 94 4.24 18.51 -17.01
N LYS A 95 5.00 19.50 -16.56
CA LYS A 95 4.54 20.46 -15.55
C LYS A 95 3.36 21.31 -16.07
N PRO A 96 2.40 21.69 -15.20
CA PRO A 96 2.22 21.19 -13.82
C PRO A 96 1.38 19.89 -13.76
N ASP A 97 0.80 19.46 -14.88
CA ASP A 97 -0.33 18.52 -14.89
C ASP A 97 0.06 17.05 -14.73
N VAL A 98 1.27 16.68 -15.18
CA VAL A 98 1.72 15.29 -15.23
C VAL A 98 3.06 15.17 -14.53
N ARG A 99 3.08 14.52 -13.37
CA ARG A 99 4.33 14.16 -12.68
C ARG A 99 5.16 13.21 -13.53
N ALA A 100 6.46 13.18 -13.27
CA ALA A 100 7.37 12.22 -13.88
C ALA A 100 6.88 10.79 -13.61
N CYS A 101 6.72 9.96 -14.65
CA CYS A 101 6.21 8.59 -14.47
C CYS A 101 7.12 7.78 -13.52
N GLY A 102 8.43 8.02 -13.59
CA GLY A 102 9.44 7.38 -12.74
C GLY A 102 9.31 7.75 -11.25
N PHE A 103 8.54 8.77 -10.88
CA PHE A 103 8.33 9.12 -9.47
C PHE A 103 7.60 8.01 -8.70
N CYS A 104 6.59 7.39 -9.32
CA CYS A 104 5.86 6.26 -8.74
C CYS A 104 6.33 4.92 -9.29
N HIS A 105 6.70 4.85 -10.58
CA HIS A 105 7.07 3.61 -11.25
C HIS A 105 8.57 3.27 -11.18
N LEU A 106 9.39 4.13 -10.56
CA LEU A 106 10.86 4.09 -10.56
C LEU A 106 11.48 4.20 -11.96
N PRO A 107 12.74 4.68 -12.08
CA PRO A 107 13.46 4.74 -13.35
C PRO A 107 13.55 3.40 -14.10
N ASN A 108 13.61 2.29 -13.35
CA ASN A 108 13.69 0.93 -13.88
C ASN A 108 12.33 0.22 -14.01
N GLY A 109 11.20 0.91 -13.75
CA GLY A 109 9.86 0.37 -13.92
C GLY A 109 9.38 -0.60 -12.83
N GLN A 110 10.20 -0.88 -11.80
CA GLN A 110 9.84 -1.84 -10.75
C GLN A 110 8.82 -1.30 -9.74
N GLY A 111 8.55 0.01 -9.76
CA GLY A 111 7.66 0.67 -8.80
C GLY A 111 8.22 0.62 -7.36
N ARG A 112 7.51 1.26 -6.44
CA ARG A 112 7.86 1.21 -5.01
C ARG A 112 7.18 0.04 -4.30
N PRO A 113 7.63 -0.37 -3.10
CA PRO A 113 6.94 -1.40 -2.31
C PRO A 113 5.46 -1.09 -2.05
N GLU A 114 5.09 0.19 -2.00
CA GLU A 114 3.68 0.60 -1.89
C GLU A 114 2.82 0.18 -3.11
N ASN A 115 3.47 -0.12 -4.23
CA ASN A 115 2.86 -0.53 -5.50
C ASN A 115 3.09 -2.03 -5.78
N ALA A 116 3.77 -2.76 -4.91
CA ALA A 116 3.92 -4.21 -5.04
C ALA A 116 2.57 -4.89 -4.77
N GLY A 117 2.32 -6.02 -5.44
CA GLY A 117 1.20 -6.89 -5.08
C GLY A 117 1.29 -7.28 -3.60
N LEU A 118 0.18 -7.18 -2.87
CA LEU A 118 0.13 -7.51 -1.46
C LEU A 118 0.48 -8.99 -1.26
N ALA A 119 1.58 -9.27 -0.55
CA ALA A 119 2.02 -10.64 -0.32
C ALA A 119 0.90 -11.46 0.35
N GLY A 120 0.46 -12.52 -0.32
CA GLY A 120 -0.53 -13.46 0.22
C GLY A 120 -2.00 -13.06 0.03
N LEU A 121 -2.32 -12.03 -0.75
CA LEU A 121 -3.69 -11.79 -1.24
C LEU A 121 -3.79 -12.23 -2.73
N PRO A 122 -4.93 -12.83 -3.14
CA PRO A 122 -5.16 -13.17 -4.55
C PRO A 122 -5.25 -11.93 -5.44
#